data_AF-A0A6G3LLV7-F1
#
_entry.id   AF-A0A6G3LLV7-F1
#
_cell.length_a   1.000
_cell.length_b   1.000
_cell.length_c   1.000
_cell.angle_alpha   90.00
_cell.angle_beta   90.00
_cell.angle_gamma   90.00
#
_symmetry.space_group_name_H-M   'P 1'
#
loop_
_entity.id
_entity.type
_entity.pdbx_description
1 polymer ?
#
loop_
_entity_poly.entity_id
_entity_poly.type
_entity_poly.pdbx_seq_one_letter_code
_entity_poly.pdbx_strand_id
1 'polypeptide(L)'
;METFALELEASDPKPVSVKVDSYLFCLSQGKLSKLMPVEEKEVSPESFEDITSFDNEMGTIVGLTYNEILHGTGYAKKLSFNIPPECKKALKVYRIIDKKNGKIILRFIALEVSNGRVSLLYSDHFSKSEKMESVIKNLSSKLGIEYKQLETLARELA
;
A
#
# COMPACT_ATOMS: atom_id res chain seq x y z
N MET A 1 9.64 -2.98 -8.53
CA MET A 1 8.52 -3.29 -7.60
C MET A 1 7.45 -2.25 -7.82
N GLU A 2 6.18 -2.61 -7.67
CA GLU A 2 5.06 -1.70 -7.95
C GLU A 2 4.13 -1.58 -6.75
N THR A 3 3.36 -0.50 -6.70
CA THR A 3 2.19 -0.32 -5.83
C THR A 3 1.19 0.61 -6.53
N PHE A 4 0.02 0.84 -5.94
CA PHE A 4 -0.99 1.71 -6.52
C PHE A 4 -1.36 2.88 -5.61
N ALA A 5 -1.69 4.01 -6.23
CA ALA A 5 -2.34 5.15 -5.60
C ALA A 5 -3.62 5.44 -6.36
N LEU A 6 -4.66 5.92 -5.68
CA LEU A 6 -5.94 6.20 -6.34
C LEU A 6 -6.71 7.32 -5.65
N GLU A 7 -7.63 7.89 -6.39
CA GLU A 7 -8.71 8.70 -5.85
C GLU A 7 -10.00 8.26 -6.53
N LEU A 8 -11.05 8.02 -5.74
CA LEU A 8 -12.31 7.48 -6.25
C LEU A 8 -13.49 8.08 -5.49
N GLU A 9 -14.49 8.51 -6.25
CA GLU A 9 -15.84 8.78 -5.80
C GLU A 9 -16.82 7.92 -6.61
N ALA A 10 -17.56 7.02 -5.95
CA ALA A 10 -18.59 6.22 -6.59
C ALA A 10 -19.82 6.12 -5.69
N SER A 11 -21.00 6.10 -6.32
CA SER A 11 -22.29 6.02 -5.63
C SER A 11 -22.84 4.59 -5.60
N ASP A 12 -22.53 3.81 -6.64
CA ASP A 12 -23.03 2.45 -6.88
C ASP A 12 -21.86 1.45 -7.00
N PRO A 13 -22.01 0.19 -6.55
CA PRO A 13 -23.13 -0.35 -5.78
C PRO A 13 -23.10 0.06 -4.29
N LYS A 14 -21.98 0.63 -3.81
CA LYS A 14 -21.86 1.19 -2.46
C LYS A 14 -21.19 2.57 -2.52
N PRO A 15 -21.72 3.58 -1.82
CA PRO A 15 -21.13 4.91 -1.81
C PRO A 15 -19.71 4.93 -1.20
N VAL A 16 -18.68 5.10 -2.03
CA VAL A 16 -17.28 5.23 -1.63
C VAL A 16 -16.74 6.60 -2.04
N SER A 17 -15.96 7.25 -1.17
CA SER A 17 -15.22 8.45 -1.49
C SER A 17 -13.89 8.37 -0.75
N VAL A 18 -12.84 7.98 -1.48
CA VAL A 18 -11.57 7.60 -0.89
C VAL A 18 -10.39 8.14 -1.70
N LYS A 19 -9.34 8.50 -1.00
CA LYS A 19 -8.01 8.72 -1.56
C LYS A 19 -7.03 7.75 -0.92
N VAL A 20 -6.20 7.11 -1.73
CA VAL A 20 -5.14 6.21 -1.27
C VAL A 20 -3.81 6.75 -1.76
N ASP A 21 -3.00 7.24 -0.83
CA ASP A 21 -1.59 7.49 -1.07
C ASP A 21 -0.80 6.22 -0.73
N SER A 22 0.19 5.88 -1.55
CA SER A 22 1.06 4.72 -1.29
C SER A 22 2.52 5.13 -1.19
N TYR A 23 3.20 4.55 -0.21
CA TYR A 23 4.60 4.80 0.09
C TYR A 23 5.36 3.49 0.16
N LEU A 24 6.53 3.44 -0.46
CA LEU A 24 7.40 2.28 -0.39
C LEU A 24 8.65 2.62 0.43
N PHE A 25 8.98 1.74 1.38
CA PHE A 25 10.17 1.85 2.19
C PHE A 25 11.06 0.63 1.97
N CYS A 26 12.35 0.88 1.80
CA CYS A 26 13.36 -0.15 1.82
C CYS A 26 13.96 -0.29 3.22
N LEU A 27 14.06 -1.53 3.69
CA LEU A 27 14.81 -1.88 4.88
C LEU A 27 16.20 -2.39 4.50
N SER A 28 17.22 -1.63 4.91
CA SER A 28 18.63 -2.00 4.83
C SER A 28 19.29 -1.70 6.17
N GLN A 29 20.12 -2.62 6.65
CA GLN A 29 20.88 -2.46 7.90
C GLN A 29 20.04 -2.00 9.11
N GLY A 30 18.80 -2.50 9.23
CA GLY A 30 17.90 -2.17 10.34
C GLY A 30 17.21 -0.80 10.26
N LYS A 31 17.40 -0.05 9.17
CA LYS A 31 16.81 1.28 8.96
C LYS A 31 15.85 1.30 7.78
N LEU A 32 14.68 1.93 7.97
CA LEU A 32 13.75 2.22 6.90
C LEU A 32 14.17 3.48 6.14
N SER A 33 14.14 3.40 4.82
CA SER A 33 14.40 4.51 3.91
C SER A 33 13.28 4.58 2.88
N LYS A 34 12.67 5.75 2.72
CA LYS A 34 11.61 5.95 1.74
C LYS A 34 12.20 5.88 0.33
N LEU A 35 11.58 5.09 -0.54
CA LEU A 35 11.87 5.06 -1.96
C LEU A 35 10.93 6.02 -2.70
N MET A 36 11.45 6.66 -3.73
CA MET A 36 10.67 7.49 -4.65
C MET A 36 10.30 6.67 -5.89
N PRO A 37 9.08 6.84 -6.43
CA PRO A 37 8.72 6.21 -7.68
C PRO A 37 9.63 6.72 -8.80
N VAL A 38 10.04 5.80 -9.67
CA VAL A 38 10.79 6.12 -10.89
C VAL A 38 9.87 6.33 -12.09
N GLU A 39 8.63 5.84 -11.99
CA GLU A 39 7.58 6.00 -12.98
C GLU A 39 6.22 6.03 -12.28
N GLU A 40 5.34 6.89 -12.79
CA GLU A 40 3.92 6.91 -12.43
C GLU A 40 3.11 6.84 -13.71
N LYS A 41 2.20 5.87 -13.80
CA LYS A 41 1.36 5.67 -14.97
C LYS A 41 -0.08 5.40 -14.54
N GLU A 42 -1.06 5.91 -15.27
CA GLU A 42 -2.44 5.50 -15.06
C GLU A 42 -2.60 4.01 -15.35
N VAL A 43 -3.40 3.33 -14.52
CA VAL A 43 -3.79 1.94 -14.76
C VAL A 43 -4.60 1.90 -16.05
N SER A 44 -4.12 1.13 -17.03
CA SER A 44 -4.79 1.07 -18.33
C SER A 44 -5.95 0.07 -18.28
N PRO A 45 -7.16 0.43 -18.74
CA PRO A 45 -8.27 -0.50 -18.86
C PRO A 45 -8.04 -1.59 -19.92
N GLU A 46 -7.07 -1.40 -20.81
CA GLU A 46 -6.71 -2.37 -21.85
C GLU A 46 -5.64 -3.38 -21.38
N SER A 47 -5.03 -3.12 -20.22
CA SER A 47 -3.96 -3.95 -19.66
C SER A 47 -4.51 -4.90 -18.60
N PHE A 48 -4.78 -6.14 -19.00
CA PHE A 48 -5.27 -7.17 -18.09
C PHE A 48 -4.33 -7.42 -16.90
N GLU A 49 -3.01 -7.29 -17.12
CA GLU A 49 -1.99 -7.41 -16.08
C GLU A 49 -2.09 -6.29 -15.04
N ASP A 50 -2.28 -5.04 -15.49
CA ASP A 50 -2.41 -3.90 -14.57
C ASP A 50 -3.70 -4.02 -13.75
N ILE A 51 -4.82 -4.40 -14.38
CA ILE A 51 -6.10 -4.62 -13.71
C ILE A 51 -5.98 -5.73 -12.66
N THR A 52 -5.43 -6.89 -13.04
CA THR A 52 -5.28 -8.03 -12.14
C THR A 52 -4.37 -7.69 -10.96
N SER A 53 -3.27 -6.97 -11.20
CA SER A 53 -2.35 -6.54 -10.15
C SER A 53 -2.98 -5.52 -9.21
N PHE A 54 -3.77 -4.60 -9.76
CA PHE A 54 -4.55 -3.64 -8.99
C PHE A 54 -5.57 -4.37 -8.10
N ASP A 55 -6.39 -5.26 -8.66
CA ASP A 55 -7.43 -5.98 -7.93
C ASP A 55 -6.86 -6.85 -6.81
N ASN A 56 -5.74 -7.52 -7.06
CA ASN A 56 -5.07 -8.33 -6.04
C ASN A 56 -4.58 -7.48 -4.86
N GLU A 57 -3.97 -6.33 -5.14
CA GLU A 57 -3.40 -5.46 -4.10
C GLU A 57 -4.49 -4.61 -3.41
N MET A 58 -5.25 -3.84 -4.18
CA MET A 58 -6.29 -2.94 -3.66
C MET A 58 -7.53 -3.67 -3.19
N GLY A 59 -7.87 -4.83 -3.76
CA GLY A 59 -8.93 -5.67 -3.23
C GLY A 59 -8.59 -6.17 -1.82
N THR A 60 -7.32 -6.52 -1.57
CA THR A 60 -6.84 -6.91 -0.23
C THR A 60 -6.79 -5.71 0.72
N ILE A 61 -6.23 -4.59 0.26
CA ILE A 61 -5.87 -3.47 1.12
C ILE A 61 -7.02 -2.51 1.38
N VAL A 62 -7.86 -2.21 0.40
CA VAL A 62 -9.00 -1.28 0.54
C VAL A 62 -10.35 -1.93 0.28
N GLY A 63 -10.39 -3.14 -0.27
CA GLY A 63 -11.65 -3.80 -0.63
C GLY A 63 -12.26 -3.22 -1.90
N LEU A 64 -11.43 -2.72 -2.82
CA LEU A 64 -11.85 -2.13 -4.09
C LEU A 64 -11.23 -2.90 -5.25
N THR A 65 -11.99 -3.01 -6.33
CA THR A 65 -11.51 -3.51 -7.62
C THR A 65 -11.44 -2.36 -8.62
N TYR A 66 -10.82 -2.62 -9.76
CA TYR A 66 -10.74 -1.66 -10.85
C TYR A 66 -12.12 -1.38 -11.45
N ASN A 67 -13.09 -2.28 -11.26
CA ASN A 67 -14.46 -2.08 -11.70
C ASN A 67 -15.11 -0.85 -11.04
N GLU A 68 -14.85 -0.60 -9.75
CA GLU A 68 -15.31 0.62 -9.09
C GLU A 68 -14.66 1.88 -9.67
N ILE A 69 -13.40 1.81 -10.13
CA ILE A 69 -12.73 2.94 -10.80
C ILE A 69 -13.40 3.23 -12.15
N LEU A 70 -13.72 2.20 -12.93
CA LEU A 70 -14.34 2.33 -14.25
C LEU A 70 -15.76 2.94 -14.21
N HIS A 71 -16.52 2.62 -13.17
CA HIS A 71 -17.89 3.09 -13.00
C HIS A 71 -18.03 4.30 -12.07
N GLY A 72 -16.94 4.69 -11.40
CA GLY A 72 -16.87 5.86 -10.56
C GLY A 72 -16.31 7.09 -11.27
N THR A 73 -16.12 8.16 -10.49
CA THR A 73 -15.35 9.34 -10.87
C THR A 73 -14.02 9.29 -10.11
N GLY A 74 -12.92 9.09 -10.82
CA GLY A 74 -11.63 8.90 -10.18
C GLY A 74 -10.53 8.46 -11.12
N TYR A 75 -9.39 8.10 -10.53
CA TYR A 75 -8.26 7.55 -11.25
C TYR A 75 -7.52 6.55 -10.36
N ALA A 76 -6.82 5.62 -11.00
CA ALA A 76 -5.83 4.76 -10.37
C ALA A 76 -4.49 4.92 -11.09
N LYS A 77 -3.40 5.05 -10.33
CA LYS A 77 -2.04 5.11 -10.83
C LYS A 77 -1.25 3.92 -10.31
N LYS A 78 -0.49 3.30 -11.20
CA LYS A 78 0.59 2.38 -10.87
C LYS A 78 1.87 3.18 -10.64
N LEU A 79 2.52 2.92 -9.53
CA LEU A 79 3.77 3.54 -9.12
C LEU A 79 4.87 2.48 -9.16
N SER A 80 5.89 2.70 -9.99
CA SER A 80 7.00 1.76 -10.17
C SER A 80 8.24 2.25 -9.42
N PHE A 81 8.96 1.32 -8.78
CA PHE A 81 10.13 1.60 -7.95
C PHE A 81 11.30 0.70 -8.32
N ASN A 82 12.49 1.30 -8.37
CA ASN A 82 13.76 0.58 -8.38
C ASN A 82 14.12 0.18 -6.94
N ILE A 83 14.30 -1.12 -6.72
CA ILE A 83 14.69 -1.65 -5.42
C ILE A 83 16.22 -1.75 -5.35
N PRO A 84 16.87 -1.06 -4.41
CA PRO A 84 18.33 -1.15 -4.25
C PRO A 84 18.78 -2.60 -3.94
N PRO A 85 19.96 -3.05 -4.41
CA PRO A 85 20.46 -4.40 -4.16
C PRO A 85 20.64 -4.77 -2.68
N GLU A 86 20.92 -3.77 -1.84
CA GLU A 86 21.05 -3.89 -0.40
C GLU A 86 19.69 -4.05 0.32
N CYS A 87 18.58 -3.80 -0.39
CA CYS A 87 17.24 -3.93 0.16
C CYS A 87 16.91 -5.38 0.43
N LYS A 88 16.81 -5.76 1.71
CA LYS A 88 16.47 -7.14 2.11
C LYS A 88 14.99 -7.32 2.39
N LYS A 89 14.32 -6.27 2.83
CA LYS A 89 12.87 -6.26 3.02
C LYS A 89 12.32 -4.92 2.55
N ALA A 90 11.06 -4.94 2.13
CA ALA A 90 10.34 -3.75 1.74
C ALA A 90 9.04 -3.64 2.55
N LEU A 91 8.63 -2.41 2.82
CA LEU A 91 7.37 -2.10 3.47
C LEU A 91 6.59 -1.14 2.57
N LYS A 92 5.45 -1.61 2.07
CA LYS A 92 4.44 -0.73 1.48
C LYS A 92 3.54 -0.20 2.60
N VAL A 93 3.28 1.10 2.58
CA VAL A 93 2.35 1.76 3.50
C VAL A 93 1.30 2.47 2.67
N TYR A 94 0.04 2.15 2.92
CA TYR A 94 -1.11 2.76 2.28
C TYR A 94 -1.78 3.69 3.27
N ARG A 95 -1.85 4.97 2.92
CA ARG A 95 -2.60 5.97 3.65
C ARG A 95 -3.95 6.15 2.97
N ILE A 96 -4.98 5.62 3.61
CA ILE A 96 -6.34 5.56 3.08
C ILE A 96 -7.15 6.64 3.79
N ILE A 97 -7.64 7.61 3.03
CA ILE A 97 -8.41 8.74 3.51
C ILE A 97 -9.85 8.56 3.05
N ASP A 98 -10.77 8.38 3.99
CA ASP A 98 -12.20 8.49 3.71
C ASP A 98 -12.54 9.99 3.60
N LYS A 99 -12.84 10.45 2.39
CA LYS A 99 -13.09 11.87 2.11
C LYS A 99 -14.40 12.37 2.72
N LYS A 100 -15.34 11.49 3.10
CA LYS A 100 -16.64 11.90 3.67
C LYS A 100 -16.51 12.34 5.12
N ASN A 101 -15.70 11.64 5.90
CA ASN A 101 -15.54 11.88 7.35
C ASN A 101 -14.11 12.30 7.74
N GLY A 102 -13.19 12.36 6.79
CA GLY A 102 -11.78 12.71 7.01
C GLY A 102 -10.98 11.63 7.76
N LYS A 103 -11.55 10.44 7.95
CA LYS A 103 -10.89 9.35 8.68
C LYS A 103 -9.71 8.83 7.88
N ILE A 104 -8.58 8.68 8.55
CA ILE A 104 -7.36 8.14 7.98
C ILE A 104 -7.10 6.76 8.55
N ILE A 105 -6.80 5.81 7.68
CA ILE A 105 -6.45 4.43 8.01
C ILE A 105 -5.12 4.13 7.33
N LEU A 106 -4.16 3.65 8.11
CA LEU A 106 -2.92 3.12 7.56
C LEU A 106 -3.03 1.60 7.43
N ARG A 107 -2.55 1.08 6.30
CA ARG A 107 -2.40 -0.36 6.05
C ARG A 107 -1.04 -0.68 5.49
N PHE A 108 -0.60 -1.90 5.73
CA PHE A 108 0.78 -2.29 5.49
C PHE A 108 0.88 -3.60 4.70
N ILE A 109 1.87 -3.67 3.82
CA ILE A 109 2.36 -4.93 3.24
C ILE A 109 3.87 -5.00 3.48
N ALA A 110 4.32 -6.05 4.17
CA ALA A 110 5.75 -6.31 4.35
C ALA A 110 6.19 -7.46 3.43
N LEU A 111 7.31 -7.24 2.75
CA LEU A 111 7.86 -8.13 1.74
C LEU A 111 9.31 -8.46 2.09
N GLU A 112 9.73 -9.68 1.81
CA GLU A 112 11.14 -10.06 1.76
C GLU A 112 11.63 -10.00 0.32
N VAL A 113 12.84 -9.47 0.14
CA VAL A 113 13.49 -9.29 -1.15
C VAL A 113 14.79 -10.10 -1.14
N SER A 114 14.82 -11.17 -1.93
CA SER A 114 15.98 -12.07 -2.00
C SER A 114 16.24 -12.53 -3.43
N ASN A 115 17.45 -12.29 -3.95
CA ASN A 115 17.92 -12.78 -5.25
C ASN A 115 16.92 -12.55 -6.40
N GLY A 116 16.34 -11.34 -6.47
CA GLY A 116 15.36 -10.97 -7.50
C GLY A 116 13.94 -11.52 -7.28
N ARG A 117 13.72 -12.31 -6.23
CA ARG A 117 12.40 -12.78 -5.81
C ARG A 117 11.85 -11.92 -4.68
N VAL A 118 10.53 -11.78 -4.67
CA VAL A 118 9.78 -11.08 -3.64
C VAL A 118 8.79 -12.07 -3.01
N SER A 119 8.79 -12.18 -1.69
CA SER A 119 7.86 -13.03 -0.93
C SER A 119 7.10 -12.21 0.11
N LEU A 120 5.86 -12.60 0.37
CA LEU A 120 5.00 -11.92 1.34
C LEU A 120 5.35 -12.35 2.77
N LEU A 121 5.69 -11.38 3.63
CA LEU A 121 5.89 -11.63 5.07
C LEU A 121 4.64 -11.30 5.88
N TYR A 122 3.92 -10.26 5.47
CA TYR A 122 2.74 -9.74 6.15
C TYR A 122 1.90 -8.91 5.17
N SER A 123 0.58 -8.99 5.29
CA SER A 123 -0.36 -8.07 4.66
C SER A 123 -1.49 -7.78 5.63
N ASP A 124 -1.83 -6.51 5.79
CA ASP A 124 -3.15 -6.15 6.29
C ASP A 124 -4.23 -6.60 5.31
N HIS A 125 -5.46 -6.65 5.82
CA HIS A 125 -6.64 -6.95 5.03
C HIS A 125 -7.76 -5.99 5.38
N PHE A 126 -8.56 -5.59 4.40
CA PHE A 126 -9.51 -4.50 4.58
C PHE A 126 -10.62 -4.76 5.61
N SER A 127 -10.94 -6.02 5.80
CA SER A 127 -11.94 -6.49 6.76
C SER A 127 -11.42 -6.64 8.19
N LYS A 128 -10.10 -6.58 8.41
CA LYS A 128 -9.52 -6.74 9.75
C LYS A 128 -9.51 -5.41 10.49
N SER A 129 -9.96 -5.45 11.75
CA SER A 129 -9.95 -4.34 12.69
C SER A 129 -8.99 -4.66 13.83
N GLU A 130 -7.69 -4.63 13.55
CA GLU A 130 -6.66 -4.75 14.58
C GLU A 130 -6.24 -3.37 15.10
N LYS A 131 -5.86 -3.29 16.38
CA LYS A 131 -5.30 -2.05 16.93
C LYS A 131 -3.95 -1.76 16.29
N MET A 132 -3.71 -0.51 15.90
CA MET A 132 -2.46 -0.08 15.26
C MET A 132 -1.21 -0.50 16.04
N GLU A 133 -1.24 -0.42 17.37
CA GLU A 133 -0.13 -0.86 18.23
C GLU A 133 0.23 -2.35 18.01
N SER A 134 -0.77 -3.22 17.89
CA SER A 134 -0.57 -4.66 17.63
C SER A 134 0.00 -4.90 16.24
N VAL A 135 -0.51 -4.17 15.23
CA VAL A 135 -0.02 -4.22 13.85
C VAL A 135 1.45 -3.81 13.80
N ILE A 136 1.82 -2.69 14.43
CA ILE A 136 3.20 -2.20 14.49
C ILE A 136 4.11 -3.19 15.21
N LYS A 137 3.69 -3.78 16.34
CA LYS A 137 4.48 -4.82 17.03
C LYS A 137 4.75 -6.03 16.14
N ASN A 138 3.73 -6.51 15.43
CA ASN A 138 3.87 -7.64 14.51
C ASN A 138 4.80 -7.30 13.34
N LEU A 139 4.59 -6.15 12.68
CA LEU A 139 5.45 -5.65 11.61
C LEU A 139 6.90 -5.50 12.05
N SER A 140 7.14 -4.94 13.24
CA SER A 140 8.49 -4.79 13.81
C SER A 140 9.21 -6.13 13.92
N SER A 141 8.51 -7.16 14.42
CA SER A 141 9.04 -8.52 14.52
C SER A 141 9.30 -9.14 13.15
N LYS A 142 8.37 -9.03 12.20
CA LYS A 142 8.51 -9.59 10.84
C LYS A 142 9.63 -8.91 10.04
N LEU A 143 9.76 -7.60 10.16
CA LEU A 143 10.79 -6.82 9.49
C LEU A 143 12.14 -6.93 10.21
N GLY A 144 12.16 -7.17 11.53
CA GLY A 144 13.37 -7.17 12.33
C GLY A 144 13.90 -5.76 12.55
N ILE A 145 13.00 -4.82 12.84
CA ILE A 145 13.33 -3.40 13.09
C ILE A 145 12.77 -2.94 14.42
N GLU A 146 13.32 -1.83 14.92
CA GLU A 146 12.86 -1.22 16.15
C GLU A 146 11.43 -0.70 16.02
N TYR A 147 10.59 -1.07 16.99
CA TYR A 147 9.19 -0.62 17.10
C TYR A 147 9.03 0.90 16.94
N LYS A 148 9.95 1.67 17.53
CA LYS A 148 9.92 3.13 17.52
C LYS A 148 10.03 3.73 16.10
N GLN A 149 10.76 3.07 15.20
CA GLN A 149 10.86 3.53 13.80
C GLN A 149 9.50 3.43 13.10
N LEU A 150 8.79 2.30 13.25
CA LEU A 150 7.46 2.13 12.66
C LEU A 150 6.39 2.97 13.33
N GLU A 151 6.47 3.15 14.65
CA GLU A 151 5.57 4.05 15.38
C GLU A 151 5.71 5.49 14.88
N THR A 152 6.94 5.97 14.72
CA THR A 152 7.20 7.32 14.20
C THR A 152 6.65 7.48 12.78
N LEU A 153 6.95 6.50 11.91
CA LEU A 153 6.43 6.47 10.55
C LEU A 153 4.90 6.50 10.50
N ALA A 154 4.23 5.70 11.32
CA ALA A 154 2.77 5.67 11.37
C ALA A 154 2.17 7.00 11.84
N ARG A 155 2.83 7.69 12.77
CA ARG A 155 2.38 9.03 13.24
C ARG A 155 2.59 10.12 12.18
N GLU A 156 3.65 10.04 11.40
CA GLU A 156 3.93 11.01 10.33
C GLU A 156 2.95 10.89 9.16
N LEU A 157 2.42 9.69 8.93
CA LEU A 157 1.51 9.40 7.82
C LEU A 157 0.03 9.41 8.20
N ALA A 158 -0.32 9.37 9.49
CA ALA A 158 -1.70 9.47 9.97
C ALA A 158 -2.15 10.93 10.00
#